data_AF-A0A8J1ZK80-F1
#
_entry.id   AF-A0A8J1ZK80-F1
#
_cell.length_a   1.000
_cell.length_b   1.000
_cell.length_c   1.000
_cell.angle_alpha   90.00
_cell.angle_beta   90.00
_cell.angle_gamma   90.00
#
_symmetry.space_group_name_H-M   'P 1'
#
loop_
_entity.id
_entity.type
_entity.pdbx_description
1 polymer ?
#
loop_
_entity_poly.entity_id
_entity_poly.type
_entity_poly.pdbx_seq_one_letter_code
_entity_poly.pdbx_strand_id
1 'polypeptide(L)'
;MTSSASVLEEVQPLIALIDHHLNPSEDRYYHGTLGSQAFGSSVHYIATLSRGASVGLNLYLGNLEAAVDLEFLRSHRVRGVINCCPSAGCKEIAAETLSQLDQNLQSAENGIHLQKFYDENLGRNSKMTGPKSAADATNEREGEATPVRYLEVPCEDHVDYDIARHFEECCAFVESLLATLESETSSLASTVLAKNSSIPNSSVPKKESKAEARARKRMEKACLPAGANTNPDIGAAGSTLPGLLVHCAMGVNRSAAITAAILIRQTKCNSTKAVEKIAKARGVGILSNRNFLKAIKDFSVQEMQKGTTAPGK
;
A
#
# COMPACT_ATOMS: atom_id res chain seq x y z
N MET A 1 -37.64 3.06 -0.52
CA MET A 1 -36.77 4.25 -0.37
C MET A 1 -36.75 4.62 1.11
N THR A 2 -35.68 4.30 1.81
CA THR A 2 -35.44 4.82 3.17
C THR A 2 -35.29 6.33 3.07
N SER A 3 -35.95 7.11 3.94
CA SER A 3 -35.84 8.57 3.87
C SER A 3 -34.40 8.99 4.19
N SER A 4 -33.95 10.10 3.61
CA SER A 4 -32.61 10.65 3.90
C SER A 4 -32.40 10.94 5.41
N ALA A 5 -33.49 11.19 6.15
CA ALA A 5 -33.47 11.37 7.58
C ALA A 5 -33.12 10.07 8.35
N SER A 6 -33.61 8.91 7.90
CA SER A 6 -33.32 7.63 8.57
C SER A 6 -31.85 7.23 8.42
N VAL A 7 -31.26 7.49 7.25
CA VAL A 7 -29.83 7.22 7.01
C VAL A 7 -28.95 8.06 7.92
N LEU A 8 -29.30 9.34 8.12
CA LEU A 8 -28.55 10.25 8.98
C LEU A 8 -28.49 9.75 10.43
N GLU A 9 -29.64 9.38 11.00
CA GLU A 9 -29.71 8.85 12.37
C GLU A 9 -28.86 7.59 12.55
N GLU A 10 -28.86 6.70 11.54
CA GLU A 10 -28.08 5.46 11.59
C GLU A 10 -26.56 5.69 11.61
N VAL A 11 -26.06 6.72 10.91
CA VAL A 11 -24.61 6.99 10.78
C VAL A 11 -24.12 8.12 11.66
N GLN A 12 -25.01 8.79 12.42
CA GLN A 12 -24.66 9.90 13.31
C GLN A 12 -23.49 9.61 14.26
N PRO A 13 -23.34 8.40 14.84
CA PRO A 13 -22.17 8.09 15.66
C PRO A 13 -20.84 8.11 14.88
N LEU A 14 -20.85 7.72 13.61
CA LEU A 14 -19.66 7.76 12.75
C LEU A 14 -19.34 9.18 12.31
N ILE A 15 -20.36 9.99 12.02
CA ILE A 15 -20.19 11.43 11.74
C ILE A 15 -19.57 12.13 12.95
N ALA A 16 -20.16 11.94 14.14
CA ALA A 16 -19.66 12.52 15.38
C ALA A 16 -18.22 12.08 15.69
N LEU A 17 -17.86 10.83 15.35
CA LEU A 17 -16.49 10.33 15.50
C LEU A 17 -15.51 11.04 14.56
N ILE A 18 -15.88 11.19 13.29
CA ILE A 18 -15.09 11.94 12.32
C ILE A 18 -14.91 13.36 12.86
N ASP A 19 -16.01 14.04 13.20
CA ASP A 19 -16.04 15.41 13.74
C ASP A 19 -15.21 15.56 15.03
N HIS A 20 -15.23 14.58 15.92
CA HIS A 20 -14.42 14.59 17.15
C HIS A 20 -12.92 14.52 16.85
N HIS A 21 -12.52 13.81 15.80
CA HIS A 21 -11.14 13.83 15.31
C HIS A 21 -10.79 15.13 14.57
N LEU A 22 -11.78 15.97 14.27
CA LEU A 22 -11.63 17.34 13.79
C LEU A 22 -11.57 18.31 14.99
N ASN A 23 -10.64 18.10 15.94
CA ASN A 23 -10.54 19.06 17.03
C ASN A 23 -9.92 20.38 16.52
N PRO A 24 -10.58 21.54 16.69
CA PRO A 24 -10.18 22.82 16.07
C PRO A 24 -9.05 23.57 16.81
N SER A 25 -8.45 22.96 17.84
CA SER A 25 -7.62 23.68 18.81
C SER A 25 -6.11 23.52 18.65
N GLU A 26 -5.63 22.91 17.58
CA GLU A 26 -4.22 22.95 17.26
C GLU A 26 -3.98 23.27 15.80
N ASP A 27 -3.21 24.33 15.57
CA ASP A 27 -2.46 24.67 14.36
C ASP A 27 -1.48 23.55 13.92
N ARG A 28 -1.86 22.28 14.07
CA ARG A 28 -1.21 21.15 13.42
C ARG A 28 -1.68 21.04 11.99
N TYR A 29 -1.44 22.11 11.22
CA TYR A 29 -0.93 21.92 9.87
C TYR A 29 0.38 21.16 10.02
N TYR A 30 0.34 19.84 9.87
CA TYR A 30 1.54 19.04 9.70
C TYR A 30 2.25 19.54 8.44
N HIS A 31 3.24 20.40 8.62
CA HIS A 31 4.25 20.71 7.62
C HIS A 31 5.12 19.45 7.41
N GLY A 32 4.58 18.48 6.66
CA GLY A 32 5.41 17.47 6.00
C GLY A 32 6.40 18.22 5.11
N THR A 33 7.64 18.26 5.56
CA THR A 33 8.70 19.04 4.93
C THR A 33 9.28 18.23 3.78
N LEU A 34 8.85 18.54 2.55
CA LEU A 34 9.75 18.43 1.40
C LEU A 34 9.70 19.77 0.67
N GLY A 35 10.88 20.37 0.57
CA GLY A 35 11.05 21.73 0.11
C GLY A 35 10.57 21.92 -1.32
N SER A 36 9.58 22.78 -1.50
CA SER A 36 9.68 23.90 -2.42
C SER A 36 8.64 24.93 -2.04
N GLN A 37 9.08 26.16 -1.80
CA GLN A 37 8.20 27.29 -1.50
C GLN A 37 7.36 27.60 -2.74
N ALA A 38 6.04 27.36 -2.68
CA ALA A 38 4.98 28.31 -3.04
C ALA A 38 3.60 27.61 -3.09
N PHE A 39 2.61 28.28 -2.49
CA PHE A 39 1.16 28.03 -2.48
C PHE A 39 0.60 26.91 -1.56
N GLY A 40 0.20 27.34 -0.36
CA GLY A 40 -1.17 27.20 0.17
C GLY A 40 -1.81 25.80 0.26
N SER A 41 -1.96 25.33 1.50
CA SER A 41 -2.83 24.21 1.95
C SER A 41 -2.43 22.81 1.47
N SER A 42 -1.39 22.27 2.10
CA SER A 42 -0.93 20.88 1.96
C SER A 42 -1.99 19.89 2.46
N VAL A 43 -2.90 19.50 1.58
CA VAL A 43 -3.72 18.30 1.79
C VAL A 43 -2.73 17.14 1.77
N HIS A 44 -2.60 16.39 2.87
CA HIS A 44 -1.70 15.24 2.90
C HIS A 44 -1.92 14.39 1.65
N TYR A 45 -0.85 14.03 0.97
CA TYR A 45 -0.91 13.31 -0.29
C TYR A 45 -1.33 11.85 -0.11
N ILE A 46 -0.74 11.23 0.92
CA ILE A 46 -0.91 9.82 1.29
C ILE A 46 -1.05 9.72 2.79
N ALA A 47 -2.02 8.92 3.24
CA ALA A 47 -2.16 8.52 4.62
C ALA A 47 -1.67 7.07 4.78
N THR A 48 -0.72 6.85 5.70
CA THR A 48 -0.32 5.50 6.10
C THR A 48 -1.27 5.01 7.18
N LEU A 49 -2.07 3.99 6.88
CA LEU A 49 -3.10 3.50 7.80
C LEU A 49 -2.61 2.35 8.66
N SER A 50 -1.87 1.43 8.07
CA SER A 50 -1.33 0.28 8.79
C SER A 50 0.11 0.06 8.40
N ARG A 51 0.97 -0.07 9.42
CA ARG A 51 2.29 -0.68 9.29
C ARG A 51 2.23 -2.00 10.05
N GLY A 52 2.47 -3.13 9.40
CA GLY A 52 2.67 -4.40 10.10
C GLY A 52 1.55 -5.44 10.01
N ALA A 53 1.74 -6.50 10.80
CA ALA A 53 1.16 -7.84 10.65
C ALA A 53 -0.37 -7.93 10.69
N SER A 54 -1.08 -6.92 11.21
CA SER A 54 -2.54 -6.98 11.37
C SER A 54 -3.30 -7.14 10.05
N VAL A 55 -2.73 -6.63 8.95
CA VAL A 55 -3.27 -6.80 7.58
C VAL A 55 -2.34 -7.69 6.74
N GLY A 56 -1.15 -8.05 7.24
CA GLY A 56 -0.12 -8.74 6.46
C GLY A 56 0.63 -7.85 5.44
N LEU A 57 0.27 -6.57 5.33
CA LEU A 57 0.89 -5.60 4.42
C LEU A 57 0.80 -4.17 4.97
N ASN A 58 1.55 -3.25 4.36
CA ASN A 58 1.40 -1.83 4.62
C ASN A 58 0.23 -1.26 3.81
N LEU A 59 -0.72 -0.62 4.47
CA LEU A 59 -1.92 -0.08 3.82
C LEU A 59 -1.83 1.44 3.70
N TYR A 60 -1.94 1.94 2.47
CA TYR A 60 -1.88 3.35 2.12
C TYR A 60 -3.19 3.81 1.48
N LEU A 61 -3.64 5.00 1.87
CA LEU A 61 -4.77 5.70 1.28
C LEU A 61 -4.27 6.98 0.61
N GLY A 62 -4.48 7.13 -0.70
CA GLY A 62 -3.94 8.23 -1.49
C GLY A 62 -4.94 8.92 -2.40
N ASN A 63 -4.52 10.06 -2.95
CA ASN A 63 -5.18 10.79 -4.03
C ASN A 63 -4.63 10.35 -5.41
N LEU A 64 -4.98 11.07 -6.48
CA LEU A 64 -4.51 10.75 -7.83
C LEU A 64 -2.99 10.87 -7.95
N GLU A 65 -2.45 11.93 -7.37
CA GLU A 65 -1.04 12.22 -7.46
C GLU A 65 -0.26 11.07 -6.79
N ALA A 66 -0.71 10.57 -5.63
CA ALA A 66 -0.14 9.39 -4.96
C ALA A 66 0.00 8.14 -5.84
N ALA A 67 -0.90 7.99 -6.81
CA ALA A 67 -0.88 6.87 -7.73
C ALA A 67 0.14 7.02 -8.87
N VAL A 68 0.65 8.23 -9.12
CA VAL A 68 1.71 8.52 -10.11
C VAL A 68 3.10 8.70 -9.48
N ASP A 69 3.19 8.74 -8.15
CA ASP A 69 4.47 8.89 -7.45
C ASP A 69 5.23 7.56 -7.43
N LEU A 70 6.03 7.34 -8.48
CA LEU A 70 6.84 6.13 -8.63
C LEU A 70 7.90 5.97 -7.53
N GLU A 71 8.43 7.08 -7.00
CA GLU A 71 9.40 7.04 -5.91
C GLU A 71 8.72 6.55 -4.63
N PHE A 72 7.52 7.06 -4.32
CA PHE A 72 6.70 6.56 -3.24
C PHE A 72 6.39 5.07 -3.42
N LEU A 73 5.85 4.67 -4.58
CA LEU A 73 5.45 3.29 -4.85
C LEU A 73 6.64 2.32 -4.67
N ARG A 74 7.84 2.69 -5.16
CA ARG A 74 9.07 1.90 -5.01
C ARG A 74 9.58 1.86 -3.58
N SER A 75 9.75 3.03 -2.96
CA SER A 75 10.29 3.15 -1.59
C SER A 75 9.41 2.48 -0.53
N HIS A 76 8.11 2.37 -0.80
CA HIS A 76 7.14 1.70 0.08
C HIS A 76 6.80 0.27 -0.38
N ARG A 77 7.51 -0.25 -1.38
CA ARG A 77 7.37 -1.62 -1.93
C ARG A 77 5.92 -1.95 -2.26
N VAL A 78 5.20 -1.01 -2.89
CA VAL A 78 3.81 -1.21 -3.23
C VAL A 78 3.70 -2.35 -4.26
N ARG A 79 3.01 -3.42 -3.86
CA ARG A 79 2.77 -4.64 -4.65
C ARG A 79 1.33 -4.76 -5.13
N GLY A 80 0.43 -3.93 -4.62
CA GLY A 80 -0.95 -3.85 -5.04
C GLY A 80 -1.42 -2.40 -5.16
N VAL A 81 -2.21 -2.10 -6.18
CA VAL A 81 -2.88 -0.80 -6.33
C VAL A 81 -4.36 -1.04 -6.64
N ILE A 82 -5.25 -0.37 -5.90
CA ILE A 82 -6.69 -0.32 -6.16
C ILE A 82 -7.04 1.11 -6.59
N ASN A 83 -7.49 1.26 -7.84
CA ASN A 83 -7.91 2.53 -8.42
C ASN A 83 -9.43 2.66 -8.42
N CYS A 84 -9.95 3.51 -7.53
CA CYS A 84 -11.37 3.78 -7.38
C CYS A 84 -11.89 4.94 -8.27
N CYS A 85 -11.13 5.38 -9.29
CA CYS A 85 -11.54 6.46 -10.19
C CYS A 85 -11.00 6.27 -11.61
N PRO A 86 -11.40 5.23 -12.36
CA PRO A 86 -10.86 4.96 -13.70
C PRO A 86 -11.40 5.86 -14.82
N SER A 87 -12.29 6.82 -14.55
CA SER A 87 -12.80 7.76 -15.56
C SER A 87 -11.72 8.76 -16.03
N ALA A 88 -11.84 9.19 -17.30
CA ALA A 88 -10.84 9.85 -18.15
C ALA A 88 -9.84 10.77 -17.43
N GLY A 89 -8.55 10.41 -17.53
CA GLY A 89 -7.40 11.03 -16.85
C GLY A 89 -6.59 10.01 -16.04
N CYS A 90 -7.26 9.07 -15.37
CA CYS A 90 -6.58 8.07 -14.53
C CYS A 90 -6.17 6.77 -15.26
N LYS A 91 -6.69 6.53 -16.48
CA LYS A 91 -6.33 5.32 -17.26
C LYS A 91 -4.91 5.37 -17.81
N GLU A 92 -4.48 6.55 -18.25
CA GLU A 92 -3.11 6.79 -18.71
C GLU A 92 -2.13 6.61 -17.55
N ILE A 93 -2.51 7.07 -16.36
CA ILE A 93 -1.77 6.87 -15.11
C ILE A 93 -1.63 5.39 -14.76
N ALA A 94 -2.70 4.59 -14.89
CA ALA A 94 -2.63 3.15 -14.66
C ALA A 94 -1.60 2.49 -15.60
N ALA A 95 -1.70 2.77 -16.90
CA ALA A 95 -0.82 2.18 -17.91
C ALA A 95 0.63 2.64 -17.77
N GLU A 96 0.86 3.92 -17.52
CA GLU A 96 2.20 4.50 -17.36
C GLU A 96 2.86 4.03 -16.05
N THR A 97 2.14 4.08 -14.93
CA THR A 97 2.63 3.57 -13.64
C THR A 97 2.95 2.08 -13.73
N LEU A 98 2.08 1.26 -14.33
CA LEU A 98 2.35 -0.16 -14.52
C LEU A 98 3.51 -0.41 -15.47
N SER A 99 3.58 0.29 -16.60
CA SER A 99 4.67 0.16 -17.56
C SER A 99 6.01 0.59 -16.97
N GLN A 100 6.06 1.64 -16.15
CA GLN A 100 7.31 2.10 -15.52
C GLN A 100 7.71 1.28 -14.29
N LEU A 101 6.74 0.64 -13.63
CA LEU A 101 7.02 -0.37 -12.62
C LEU A 101 7.52 -1.67 -13.27
N ASP A 102 7.00 -2.05 -14.45
CA ASP A 102 7.33 -3.28 -15.19
C ASP A 102 8.60 -3.19 -16.06
N GLN A 103 8.86 -2.05 -16.70
CA GLN A 103 10.08 -1.84 -17.52
C GLN A 103 11.37 -1.91 -16.70
N ASN A 104 11.30 -1.66 -15.39
CA ASN A 104 12.43 -1.86 -14.48
C ASN A 104 12.50 -3.31 -13.92
N LEU A 105 11.53 -4.17 -14.27
CA LEU A 105 11.57 -5.63 -14.06
C LEU A 105 12.19 -6.34 -15.26
N GLN A 106 11.93 -5.84 -16.48
CA GLN A 106 12.39 -6.44 -17.75
C GLN A 106 13.86 -6.20 -18.07
N SER A 107 14.62 -5.48 -17.25
CA SER A 107 16.09 -5.53 -17.27
C SER A 107 16.64 -6.85 -16.69
N ALA A 108 15.80 -7.70 -16.09
CA ALA A 108 16.08 -9.11 -15.84
C ALA A 108 15.32 -9.96 -16.87
N GLU A 109 16.06 -10.73 -17.66
CA GLU A 109 15.57 -11.39 -18.88
C GLU A 109 14.42 -12.37 -18.64
N ASN A 110 13.37 -12.22 -19.47
CA ASN A 110 12.22 -13.13 -19.70
C ASN A 110 10.94 -12.89 -18.87
N GLY A 111 10.21 -11.80 -19.18
CA GLY A 111 8.82 -11.61 -18.76
C GLY A 111 7.92 -11.23 -19.93
N ILE A 112 7.04 -12.15 -20.35
CA ILE A 112 6.18 -12.02 -21.53
C ILE A 112 4.89 -11.23 -21.21
N HIS A 113 4.67 -10.19 -22.03
CA HIS A 113 3.40 -9.60 -22.51
C HIS A 113 2.35 -9.05 -21.52
N LEU A 114 2.56 -7.81 -21.04
CA LEU A 114 1.48 -6.82 -20.96
C LEU A 114 1.31 -6.04 -22.28
N GLN A 115 2.40 -5.83 -23.04
CA GLN A 115 2.39 -5.10 -24.32
C GLN A 115 1.35 -5.62 -25.33
N LYS A 116 1.14 -6.94 -25.44
CA LYS A 116 0.21 -7.53 -26.42
C LYS A 116 -1.26 -7.23 -26.15
N PHE A 117 -1.65 -7.17 -24.88
CA PHE A 117 -3.01 -6.84 -24.50
C PHE A 117 -3.36 -5.39 -24.86
N TYR A 118 -2.34 -4.51 -24.89
CA TYR A 118 -2.47 -3.10 -25.25
C TYR A 118 -2.43 -2.86 -26.76
N ASP A 119 -1.53 -3.53 -27.50
CA ASP A 119 -1.41 -3.37 -28.96
C ASP A 119 -2.69 -3.81 -29.71
N GLU A 120 -3.44 -4.77 -29.16
CA GLU A 120 -4.67 -5.30 -29.76
C GLU A 120 -5.91 -4.43 -29.47
N ASN A 121 -5.89 -3.57 -28.43
CA ASN A 121 -7.09 -2.83 -27.97
C ASN A 121 -7.05 -1.30 -28.16
N LEU A 122 -5.89 -0.71 -28.49
CA LEU A 122 -5.73 0.75 -28.67
C LEU A 122 -4.99 1.05 -29.98
N GLY A 123 -5.71 1.00 -31.10
CA GLY A 123 -5.13 1.26 -32.42
C GLY A 123 -4.60 2.69 -32.59
N ARG A 124 -3.27 2.86 -32.67
CA ARG A 124 -2.52 3.40 -33.85
C ARG A 124 -1.07 3.83 -33.51
N ASN A 125 -0.16 3.35 -34.40
CA ASN A 125 1.03 3.98 -34.97
C ASN A 125 1.95 4.88 -34.12
N SER A 126 3.18 4.40 -33.88
CA SER A 126 4.37 5.15 -34.34
C SER A 126 5.60 4.26 -34.51
N LYS A 127 6.36 4.52 -35.58
CA LYS A 127 7.74 4.06 -35.83
C LYS A 127 8.71 4.99 -35.09
N MET A 128 9.75 4.46 -34.43
CA MET A 128 11.17 4.94 -34.43
C MET A 128 11.99 4.23 -33.33
N THR A 129 12.95 3.35 -33.68
CA THR A 129 14.42 3.53 -33.86
C THR A 129 15.29 3.67 -32.59
N GLY A 130 15.95 2.56 -32.20
CA GLY A 130 17.42 2.40 -32.07
C GLY A 130 18.19 3.00 -30.86
N PRO A 131 19.33 2.37 -30.43
CA PRO A 131 19.75 2.32 -29.01
C PRO A 131 21.03 3.11 -28.66
N LYS A 132 21.26 3.35 -27.36
CA LYS A 132 22.56 3.71 -26.73
C LYS A 132 22.58 3.14 -25.30
N SER A 133 23.36 2.12 -24.97
CA SER A 133 24.82 2.00 -24.75
C SER A 133 25.08 1.75 -23.25
N ALA A 134 25.58 0.55 -22.96
CA ALA A 134 25.86 0.02 -21.63
C ALA A 134 27.24 0.43 -21.12
N ALA A 135 27.32 0.88 -19.86
CA ALA A 135 28.50 0.76 -19.00
C ALA A 135 28.18 1.29 -17.58
N ASP A 136 27.72 0.41 -16.69
CA ASP A 136 28.14 0.33 -15.28
C ASP A 136 27.35 -0.79 -14.60
N ALA A 137 27.92 -2.00 -14.60
CA ALA A 137 27.37 -3.17 -13.95
C ALA A 137 28.00 -3.33 -12.56
N THR A 138 27.44 -2.65 -11.56
CA THR A 138 27.64 -3.04 -10.16
C THR A 138 26.71 -4.19 -9.83
N ASN A 139 27.28 -5.22 -9.21
CA ASN A 139 26.72 -6.53 -8.91
C ASN A 139 25.64 -6.45 -7.80
N GLU A 140 24.56 -5.72 -8.06
CA GLU A 140 23.35 -5.80 -7.25
C GLU A 140 22.66 -7.10 -7.60
N ARG A 141 22.40 -7.95 -6.60
CA ARG A 141 21.63 -9.18 -6.77
C ARG A 141 20.31 -8.81 -7.42
N GLU A 142 20.14 -9.17 -8.69
CA GLU A 142 18.89 -9.17 -9.43
C GLU A 142 17.91 -10.08 -8.69
N GLY A 143 17.23 -9.51 -7.70
CA GLY A 143 16.07 -10.12 -7.09
C GLY A 143 14.97 -10.06 -8.12
N GLU A 144 14.51 -11.22 -8.57
CA GLU A 144 13.36 -11.39 -9.44
C GLU A 144 12.21 -10.53 -8.91
N ALA A 145 12.04 -9.38 -9.56
CA ALA A 145 11.21 -8.34 -9.02
C ALA A 145 9.76 -8.68 -9.40
N THR A 146 9.00 -8.99 -8.38
CA THR A 146 7.64 -9.48 -8.48
C THR A 146 6.70 -8.37 -8.98
N PRO A 147 5.83 -8.64 -9.96
CA PRO A 147 4.99 -7.62 -10.59
C PRO A 147 4.01 -6.98 -9.59
N VAL A 148 3.71 -5.70 -9.83
CA VAL A 148 2.68 -4.96 -9.09
C VAL A 148 1.31 -5.35 -9.63
N ARG A 149 0.41 -5.77 -8.75
CA ARG A 149 -0.97 -6.12 -9.10
C ARG A 149 -1.85 -4.89 -9.10
N TYR A 150 -2.79 -4.83 -10.03
CA TYR A 150 -3.66 -3.68 -10.22
C TYR A 150 -5.13 -4.09 -10.27
N LEU A 151 -6.00 -3.31 -9.63
CA LEU A 151 -7.46 -3.47 -9.69
C LEU A 151 -8.11 -2.11 -9.98
N GLU A 152 -8.88 -2.03 -11.07
CA GLU A 152 -9.77 -0.91 -11.33
C GLU A 152 -11.14 -1.16 -10.73
N VAL A 153 -11.63 -0.19 -9.97
CA VAL A 153 -12.96 -0.19 -9.36
C VAL A 153 -13.70 1.02 -9.90
N PRO A 154 -14.58 0.85 -10.91
CA PRO A 154 -15.29 1.97 -11.52
C PRO A 154 -16.38 2.46 -10.57
N CYS A 155 -16.02 3.34 -9.63
CA CYS A 155 -16.95 3.94 -8.71
C CYS A 155 -17.05 5.47 -8.81
N GLU A 156 -18.27 5.95 -8.61
CA GLU A 156 -18.62 7.35 -8.64
C GLU A 156 -18.75 7.88 -7.22
N ASP A 157 -18.32 9.13 -6.99
CA ASP A 157 -18.52 9.80 -5.71
C ASP A 157 -19.86 10.54 -5.74
N HIS A 158 -20.93 9.77 -5.79
CA HIS A 158 -22.30 10.26 -5.82
C HIS A 158 -23.08 9.70 -4.64
N VAL A 159 -24.05 10.47 -4.14
CA VAL A 159 -24.85 10.05 -2.99
C VAL A 159 -25.59 8.74 -3.29
N ASP A 160 -26.17 8.60 -4.47
CA ASP A 160 -26.94 7.39 -4.84
C ASP A 160 -26.08 6.20 -5.29
N TYR A 161 -24.75 6.35 -5.30
CA TYR A 161 -23.87 5.28 -5.73
C TYR A 161 -23.75 4.19 -4.67
N ASP A 162 -24.05 2.95 -5.03
CA ASP A 162 -23.85 1.80 -4.16
C ASP A 162 -22.38 1.36 -4.17
N ILE A 163 -21.58 1.94 -3.26
CA ILE A 163 -20.17 1.57 -3.10
C ILE A 163 -20.01 0.15 -2.52
N ALA A 164 -21.02 -0.38 -1.82
CA ALA A 164 -20.92 -1.66 -1.13
C ALA A 164 -20.74 -2.83 -2.11
N ARG A 165 -21.25 -2.71 -3.33
CA ARG A 165 -21.10 -3.71 -4.40
C ARG A 165 -19.63 -4.03 -4.73
N HIS A 166 -18.70 -3.14 -4.37
CA HIS A 166 -17.27 -3.32 -4.62
C HIS A 166 -16.48 -3.87 -3.43
N PHE A 167 -17.08 -3.95 -2.24
CA PHE A 167 -16.34 -4.34 -1.04
C PHE A 167 -15.80 -5.76 -1.12
N GLU A 168 -16.59 -6.70 -1.65
CA GLU A 168 -16.18 -8.11 -1.76
C GLU A 168 -15.02 -8.28 -2.75
N GLU A 169 -15.11 -7.70 -3.96
CA GLU A 169 -14.03 -7.80 -4.96
C GLU A 169 -12.72 -7.15 -4.49
N CYS A 170 -12.81 -6.03 -3.77
CA CYS A 170 -11.63 -5.36 -3.22
C CYS A 170 -10.99 -6.21 -2.12
N CYS A 171 -11.80 -6.79 -1.23
CA CYS A 171 -11.29 -7.69 -0.20
C CYS A 171 -10.65 -8.94 -0.80
N ALA A 172 -11.30 -9.56 -1.79
CA ALA A 172 -10.78 -10.74 -2.48
C ALA A 172 -9.45 -10.44 -3.20
N PHE A 173 -9.30 -9.25 -3.79
CA PHE A 173 -8.03 -8.81 -4.37
C PHE A 173 -6.91 -8.74 -3.33
N VAL A 174 -7.19 -8.18 -2.14
CA VAL A 174 -6.20 -8.12 -1.04
C VAL A 174 -5.84 -9.51 -0.54
N GLU A 175 -6.82 -10.39 -0.35
CA GLU A 175 -6.61 -11.78 0.08
C GLU A 175 -5.75 -12.55 -0.94
N SER A 176 -6.04 -12.38 -2.24
CA SER A 176 -5.24 -12.97 -3.31
C SER A 176 -3.81 -12.43 -3.33
N LEU A 177 -3.63 -11.13 -3.08
CA LEU A 177 -2.31 -10.51 -2.99
C LEU A 177 -1.52 -11.09 -1.81
N LEU A 178 -2.13 -11.18 -0.62
CA LEU A 178 -1.52 -11.77 0.58
C LEU A 178 -1.11 -13.23 0.36
N ALA A 179 -2.00 -14.06 -0.21
CA ALA A 179 -1.71 -15.46 -0.51
C ALA A 179 -0.51 -15.62 -1.47
N THR A 180 -0.38 -14.71 -2.45
CA THR A 180 0.76 -14.70 -3.37
C THR A 180 2.06 -14.44 -2.60
N LEU A 181 2.06 -13.45 -1.71
CA LEU A 181 3.22 -13.07 -0.89
C LEU A 181 3.64 -14.19 0.08
N GLU A 182 2.68 -14.91 0.65
CA GLU A 182 2.95 -16.08 1.50
C GLU A 182 3.60 -17.24 0.72
N SER A 183 3.18 -17.46 -0.53
CA SER A 183 3.78 -18.47 -1.40
C SER A 183 5.21 -18.12 -1.81
N GLU A 184 5.48 -16.84 -2.12
CA GLU A 184 6.81 -16.32 -2.47
C GLU A 184 7.79 -16.50 -1.32
N THR A 185 7.38 -16.12 -0.10
CA THR A 185 8.22 -16.24 1.10
C THR A 185 8.53 -17.70 1.45
N SER A 186 7.57 -18.60 1.28
CA SER A 186 7.75 -20.04 1.52
C SER A 186 8.72 -20.70 0.52
N SER A 187 8.68 -20.29 -0.75
CA SER A 187 9.58 -20.78 -1.81
C SER A 187 11.03 -20.34 -1.58
N LEU A 188 11.23 -19.07 -1.21
CA LEU A 188 12.55 -18.52 -0.88
C LEU A 188 13.17 -19.22 0.32
N ALA A 189 12.40 -19.45 1.39
CA ALA A 189 12.86 -20.17 2.57
C ALA A 189 13.34 -21.59 2.23
N SER A 190 12.59 -22.31 1.39
CA SER A 190 12.93 -23.67 0.95
C SER A 190 14.21 -23.70 0.10
N THR A 191 14.39 -22.73 -0.79
CA THR A 191 15.57 -22.62 -1.66
C THR A 191 16.84 -22.32 -0.87
N VAL A 192 16.76 -21.45 0.15
CA VAL A 192 17.90 -21.13 1.02
C VAL A 192 18.33 -22.34 1.84
N LEU A 193 17.37 -23.12 2.36
CA LEU A 193 17.66 -24.37 3.07
C LEU A 193 18.34 -25.41 2.17
N ALA A 194 17.86 -25.57 0.93
CA ALA A 194 18.46 -26.50 -0.03
C ALA A 194 19.92 -26.16 -0.36
N LYS A 195 20.22 -24.88 -0.64
CA LYS A 195 21.59 -24.42 -0.99
C LYS A 195 22.60 -24.57 0.15
N ASN A 196 22.16 -24.46 1.41
CA ASN A 196 23.03 -24.62 2.57
C ASN A 196 23.37 -26.09 2.88
N SER A 197 22.56 -27.05 2.40
CA SER A 197 22.82 -28.49 2.58
C SER A 197 23.88 -29.06 1.62
N SER A 198 24.19 -28.34 0.53
CA SER A 198 25.15 -28.76 -0.50
C SER A 198 26.58 -28.23 -0.31
N ILE A 199 26.88 -27.53 0.80
CA ILE A 199 28.25 -27.11 1.11
C ILE A 199 28.95 -28.28 1.82
N PRO A 200 29.91 -28.98 1.19
CA PRO A 200 30.65 -30.03 1.87
C PRO A 200 31.40 -29.43 3.06
N ASN A 201 31.33 -30.13 4.21
CA ASN A 201 32.06 -29.81 5.43
C ASN A 201 33.57 -29.83 5.15
N SER A 202 34.13 -28.75 4.62
CA SER A 202 35.56 -28.56 4.57
C SER A 202 36.01 -28.19 5.97
N SER A 203 36.74 -29.11 6.60
CA SER A 203 37.36 -28.98 7.91
C SER A 203 38.02 -27.60 8.11
N VAL A 204 37.38 -26.73 8.88
CA VAL A 204 37.94 -25.45 9.30
C VAL A 204 39.05 -25.70 10.34
N PRO A 205 40.28 -25.21 10.13
CA PRO A 205 41.35 -25.37 11.11
C PRO A 205 41.09 -24.48 12.33
N LYS A 206 40.98 -25.12 13.51
CA LYS A 206 40.83 -24.47 14.82
C LYS A 206 42.11 -23.73 15.24
N LYS A 207 42.37 -22.52 14.72
CA LYS A 207 43.26 -21.54 15.35
C LYS A 207 42.78 -20.11 15.07
N GLU A 208 41.71 -19.72 15.76
CA GLU A 208 41.32 -18.31 15.85
C GLU A 208 42.40 -17.58 16.65
N SER A 209 43.04 -16.59 16.04
CA SER A 209 44.10 -15.84 16.69
C SER A 209 43.51 -14.83 17.69
N LYS A 210 44.16 -14.64 18.84
CA LYS A 210 43.81 -13.61 19.83
C LYS A 210 43.72 -12.18 19.24
N ALA A 211 44.30 -11.96 18.06
CA ALA A 211 44.27 -10.69 17.35
C ALA A 211 42.90 -10.41 16.70
N GLU A 212 42.27 -11.42 16.08
CA GLU A 212 40.94 -11.27 15.46
C GLU A 212 39.83 -11.09 16.51
N ALA A 213 39.91 -11.80 17.63
CA ALA A 213 38.99 -11.60 18.75
C ALA A 213 39.07 -10.16 19.33
N ARG A 214 40.26 -9.54 19.30
CA ARG A 214 40.46 -8.14 19.72
C ARG A 214 40.00 -7.12 18.68
N ALA A 215 40.15 -7.42 17.38
CA ALA A 215 39.65 -6.56 16.30
C ALA A 215 38.11 -6.50 16.33
N ARG A 216 37.45 -7.63 16.56
CA ARG A 216 35.99 -7.72 16.66
C ARG A 216 35.43 -6.93 17.86
N LYS A 217 36.06 -7.05 19.03
CA LYS A 217 35.72 -6.25 20.23
C LYS A 217 36.00 -4.75 20.10
N ARG A 218 36.91 -4.35 19.21
CA ARG A 218 37.22 -2.94 18.94
C ARG A 218 36.22 -2.29 17.97
N MET A 219 35.71 -3.04 16.99
CA MET A 219 34.68 -2.53 16.08
C MET A 219 33.31 -2.41 16.76
N GLU A 220 32.97 -3.31 17.68
CA GLU A 220 31.70 -3.25 18.43
C GLU A 220 31.61 -2.04 19.38
N LYS A 221 32.76 -1.45 19.77
CA LYS A 221 32.83 -0.28 20.66
C LYS A 221 33.00 1.07 19.92
N ALA A 222 33.21 1.06 18.60
CA ALA A 222 33.54 2.26 17.82
C ALA A 222 32.38 2.79 16.95
N CYS A 223 31.19 2.20 17.03
CA CYS A 223 30.03 2.63 16.25
C CYS A 223 28.87 3.05 17.17
N LEU A 224 29.05 4.14 17.90
CA LEU A 224 27.95 4.94 18.46
C LEU A 224 28.32 6.42 18.34
N PRO A 225 27.80 7.15 17.33
CA PRO A 225 27.83 8.60 17.39
C PRO A 225 26.81 9.07 18.43
N ALA A 226 27.33 9.77 19.44
CA ALA A 226 26.55 10.59 20.34
C ALA A 226 26.07 11.85 19.61
N GLY A 227 24.80 12.19 19.77
CA GLY A 227 24.25 13.50 19.42
C GLY A 227 23.71 13.61 17.99
N ALA A 228 22.50 13.11 17.76
CA ALA A 228 21.65 13.54 16.66
C ALA A 228 20.25 13.84 17.18
N ASN A 229 19.82 15.07 16.95
CA ASN A 229 18.52 15.65 17.27
C ASN A 229 17.40 14.78 16.66
N THR A 230 16.44 14.32 17.46
CA THR A 230 15.41 13.36 17.02
C THR A 230 14.32 14.05 16.19
N ASN A 231 14.50 14.09 14.88
CA ASN A 231 13.43 14.26 13.89
C ASN A 231 12.93 12.86 13.46
N PRO A 232 11.64 12.53 13.57
CA PRO A 232 11.14 11.18 13.26
C PRO A 232 10.87 10.90 11.77
N ASP A 233 11.07 11.86 10.86
CA ASP A 233 10.46 11.81 9.51
C ASP A 233 11.39 11.52 8.31
N ILE A 234 12.61 11.00 8.53
CA ILE A 234 13.37 10.36 7.45
C ILE A 234 13.86 9.00 7.94
N GLY A 235 13.00 8.00 7.76
CA GLY A 235 13.24 6.63 8.17
C GLY A 235 12.35 5.67 7.40
N ALA A 236 12.48 5.64 6.08
CA ALA A 236 11.95 4.60 5.19
C ALA A 236 12.58 3.20 5.42
N ALA A 237 13.12 2.94 6.63
CA ALA A 237 13.83 1.73 7.01
C ALA A 237 13.04 0.82 7.97
N GLY A 238 11.72 0.98 8.08
CA GLY A 238 10.93 0.39 9.18
C GLY A 238 10.14 -0.90 8.87
N SER A 239 9.74 -1.15 7.63
CA SER A 239 8.90 -2.31 7.31
C SER A 239 9.39 -3.04 6.08
N THR A 240 9.71 -4.31 6.24
CA THR A 240 10.01 -5.23 5.13
C THR A 240 8.77 -5.72 4.39
N LEU A 241 7.58 -5.38 4.90
CA LEU A 241 6.31 -5.80 4.31
C LEU A 241 6.04 -5.05 3.00
N PRO A 242 5.38 -5.71 2.04
CA PRO A 242 4.89 -5.07 0.83
C PRO A 242 3.77 -4.07 1.13
N GLY A 243 3.56 -3.13 0.21
CA GLY A 243 2.54 -2.10 0.29
C GLY A 243 1.31 -2.38 -0.57
N LEU A 244 0.17 -1.84 -0.14
CA LEU A 244 -1.06 -1.72 -0.92
C LEU A 244 -1.51 -0.26 -0.92
N LEU A 245 -1.63 0.32 -2.11
CA LEU A 245 -2.21 1.65 -2.28
C LEU A 245 -3.67 1.54 -2.71
N VAL A 246 -4.57 2.19 -1.98
CA VAL A 246 -5.95 2.41 -2.40
C VAL A 246 -6.13 3.90 -2.67
N HIS A 247 -6.51 4.26 -3.90
CA HIS A 247 -6.62 5.66 -4.28
C HIS A 247 -7.89 5.97 -5.07
N CYS A 248 -8.28 7.24 -5.07
CA CYS A 248 -9.28 7.79 -5.99
C CYS A 248 -8.76 9.17 -6.47
N ALA A 249 -9.64 10.09 -6.86
CA ALA A 249 -9.21 11.44 -7.22
C ALA A 249 -8.58 12.20 -6.03
N MET A 250 -9.27 12.26 -4.89
CA MET A 250 -8.86 13.07 -3.72
C MET A 250 -8.43 12.26 -2.49
N GLY A 251 -8.69 10.95 -2.50
CA GLY A 251 -8.37 10.10 -1.35
C GLY A 251 -9.28 10.30 -0.14
N VAL A 252 -10.51 10.78 -0.32
CA VAL A 252 -11.40 11.17 0.80
C VAL A 252 -12.71 10.38 0.92
N ASN A 253 -13.35 9.96 -0.17
CA ASN A 253 -14.64 9.26 -0.11
C ASN A 253 -14.53 7.83 -0.66
N ARG A 254 -14.46 7.68 -1.98
CA ARG A 254 -14.47 6.37 -2.66
C ARG A 254 -13.39 5.42 -2.14
N SER A 255 -12.12 5.83 -2.25
CA SER A 255 -11.01 4.99 -1.77
C SER A 255 -11.07 4.79 -0.26
N ALA A 256 -11.45 5.80 0.51
CA ALA A 256 -11.59 5.69 1.96
C ALA A 256 -12.65 4.65 2.37
N ALA A 257 -13.76 4.57 1.65
CA ALA A 257 -14.81 3.60 1.90
C ALA A 257 -14.34 2.17 1.60
N ILE A 258 -13.67 1.96 0.48
CA ILE A 258 -13.03 0.68 0.14
C ILE A 258 -11.98 0.30 1.19
N THR A 259 -11.17 1.26 1.61
CA THR A 259 -10.15 1.04 2.64
C THR A 259 -10.75 0.67 3.99
N ALA A 260 -11.89 1.26 4.37
CA ALA A 260 -12.61 0.87 5.58
C ALA A 260 -13.09 -0.58 5.50
N ALA A 261 -13.65 -1.01 4.37
CA ALA A 261 -14.06 -2.39 4.14
C ALA A 261 -12.89 -3.37 4.25
N ILE A 262 -11.74 -3.04 3.65
CA ILE A 262 -10.50 -3.83 3.78
C ILE A 262 -10.06 -3.93 5.24
N LEU A 263 -10.03 -2.82 5.98
CA LEU A 263 -9.68 -2.82 7.41
C LEU A 263 -10.62 -3.71 8.22
N ILE A 264 -11.94 -3.62 8.00
CA ILE A 264 -12.95 -4.45 8.66
C ILE A 264 -12.68 -5.93 8.39
N ARG A 265 -12.56 -6.34 7.13
CA ARG A 265 -12.37 -7.74 6.70
C ARG A 265 -11.07 -8.32 7.26
N GLN A 266 -9.97 -7.60 7.11
CA GLN A 266 -8.63 -8.11 7.41
C GLN A 266 -8.30 -8.08 8.90
N THR A 267 -8.77 -7.06 9.63
CA THR A 267 -8.47 -6.93 11.07
C THR A 267 -9.61 -7.38 11.98
N LYS A 268 -10.74 -7.81 11.40
CA LYS A 268 -11.98 -8.17 12.13
C LYS A 268 -12.41 -7.08 13.12
N CYS A 269 -12.25 -5.82 12.73
CA CYS A 269 -12.69 -4.67 13.53
C CYS A 269 -14.05 -4.17 13.05
N ASN A 270 -14.73 -3.38 13.89
CA ASN A 270 -16.02 -2.80 13.53
C ASN A 270 -15.87 -1.49 12.72
N SER A 271 -16.97 -1.01 12.13
CA SER A 271 -16.99 0.23 11.34
C SER A 271 -16.45 1.44 12.10
N THR A 272 -16.77 1.60 13.39
CA THR A 272 -16.24 2.67 14.24
C THR A 272 -14.71 2.67 14.25
N LYS A 273 -14.08 1.54 14.58
CA LYS A 273 -12.61 1.42 14.63
C LYS A 273 -11.96 1.66 13.27
N ALA A 274 -12.57 1.16 12.19
CA ALA A 274 -12.05 1.36 10.84
C ALA A 274 -12.10 2.84 10.43
N VAL A 275 -13.25 3.50 10.62
CA VAL A 275 -13.44 4.93 10.31
C VAL A 275 -12.53 5.80 11.18
N GLU A 276 -12.43 5.49 12.48
CA GLU A 276 -11.52 6.18 13.40
C GLU A 276 -10.07 6.17 12.91
N LYS A 277 -9.61 5.00 12.48
CA LYS A 277 -8.25 4.80 11.98
C LYS A 277 -7.99 5.61 10.71
N ILE A 278 -8.97 5.68 9.82
CA ILE A 278 -8.87 6.49 8.60
C ILE A 278 -8.89 7.99 8.91
N ALA A 279 -9.83 8.44 9.75
CA ALA A 279 -9.97 9.84 10.14
C ALA A 279 -8.69 10.35 10.83
N LYS A 280 -8.11 9.56 11.75
CA LYS A 280 -6.83 9.91 12.41
C LYS A 280 -5.66 10.05 11.44
N ALA A 281 -5.61 9.22 10.39
CA ALA A 281 -4.48 9.20 9.47
C ALA A 281 -4.61 10.23 8.34
N ARG A 282 -5.84 10.53 7.89
CA ARG A 282 -6.09 11.44 6.76
C ARG A 282 -6.50 12.85 7.18
N GLY A 283 -7.18 12.99 8.32
CA GLY A 283 -7.69 14.27 8.81
C GLY A 283 -9.06 14.65 8.25
N VAL A 284 -9.26 15.96 8.10
CA VAL A 284 -10.57 16.59 7.89
C VAL A 284 -11.19 16.25 6.54
N GLY A 285 -12.52 16.09 6.52
CA GLY A 285 -13.32 15.96 5.28
C GLY A 285 -13.35 14.55 4.69
N ILE A 286 -12.87 13.54 5.40
CA ILE A 286 -12.98 12.13 5.00
C ILE A 286 -14.42 11.62 5.14
N LEU A 287 -14.86 10.74 4.22
CA LEU A 287 -16.13 10.02 4.28
C LEU A 287 -17.34 10.94 4.48
N SER A 288 -17.37 12.06 3.76
CA SER A 288 -18.50 13.00 3.78
C SER A 288 -19.77 12.43 3.13
N ASN A 289 -19.61 11.44 2.24
CA ASN A 289 -20.74 10.73 1.65
C ASN A 289 -21.40 9.78 2.68
N ARG A 290 -22.59 10.15 3.15
CA ARG A 290 -23.33 9.41 4.18
C ARG A 290 -23.77 8.02 3.75
N ASN A 291 -24.06 7.82 2.45
CA ASN A 291 -24.43 6.51 1.95
C ASN A 291 -23.23 5.56 1.98
N PHE A 292 -22.01 6.06 1.82
CA PHE A 292 -20.80 5.27 2.00
C PHE A 292 -20.58 4.90 3.47
N LEU A 293 -20.81 5.83 4.41
CA LEU A 293 -20.78 5.51 5.84
C LEU A 293 -21.79 4.43 6.23
N LYS A 294 -23.00 4.49 5.66
CA LYS A 294 -24.02 3.47 5.87
C LYS A 294 -23.56 2.12 5.31
N ALA A 295 -23.04 2.10 4.07
CA ALA A 295 -22.48 0.90 3.46
C ALA A 295 -21.37 0.26 4.31
N ILE A 296 -20.44 1.06 4.84
CA ILE A 296 -19.36 0.58 5.72
C ILE A 296 -19.93 -0.04 7.01
N LYS A 297 -20.93 0.62 7.62
CA LYS A 297 -21.60 0.11 8.82
C LYS A 297 -22.30 -1.22 8.54
N ASP A 298 -23.07 -1.31 7.46
CA ASP A 298 -23.81 -2.51 7.08
C ASP A 298 -22.84 -3.67 6.77
N PHE A 299 -21.76 -3.40 6.03
CA PHE A 299 -20.70 -4.37 5.75
C PHE A 299 -20.03 -4.88 7.03
N SER A 300 -19.74 -3.99 7.98
CA SER A 300 -19.18 -4.38 9.27
C SER A 300 -20.10 -5.35 10.03
N VAL A 301 -21.42 -5.15 10.01
CA VAL A 301 -22.37 -6.07 10.66
C VAL A 301 -22.35 -7.43 9.98
N GLN A 302 -22.36 -7.46 8.64
CA GLN A 302 -22.30 -8.70 7.86
C GLN A 302 -21.02 -9.51 8.17
N GLU A 303 -19.87 -8.84 8.23
CA GLU A 303 -18.58 -9.49 8.52
C GLU A 303 -18.50 -10.08 9.93
N MET A 304 -19.12 -9.41 10.92
CA MET A 304 -19.18 -9.93 12.29
C MET A 304 -20.08 -11.17 12.42
N GLN A 305 -21.16 -11.24 11.63
CA GLN A 305 -22.06 -12.40 11.59
C GLN A 305 -21.43 -13.62 10.90
N LYS A 306 -20.57 -13.40 9.89
CA LYS A 306 -19.79 -14.49 9.26
C LYS A 306 -18.82 -15.17 10.24
N GLY A 307 -18.31 -14.42 11.23
CA GLY A 307 -17.38 -14.96 12.23
C GLY A 307 -18.03 -15.84 13.32
N THR A 308 -19.31 -15.63 13.63
CA THR A 308 -20.02 -16.38 14.69
C THR A 308 -20.66 -17.68 14.21
N THR A 309 -20.68 -17.94 12.90
CA THR A 309 -21.32 -19.11 12.29
C THR A 309 -20.34 -20.26 11.99
N ALA A 310 -19.13 -20.26 12.55
CA ALA A 310 -18.25 -21.41 12.46
C ALA A 310 -18.96 -22.66 13.04
N PRO A 311 -19.13 -23.73 12.25
CA PRO A 311 -19.82 -24.92 12.71
C PRO A 311 -18.99 -25.57 13.81
N GLY A 312 -19.61 -25.83 14.95
CA GLY A 312 -19.05 -26.75 15.94
C GLY A 312 -18.74 -28.08 15.23
N LYS A 313 -17.46 -28.34 15.04
CA LYS A 313 -16.91 -29.66 14.71
C LYS A 313 -16.08 -30.11 15.91
#